data_AF-A0A0B8P942-F1
#
_entry.id   AF-A0A0B8P942-F1
#
_cell.length_a   1.000
_cell.length_b   1.000
_cell.length_c   1.000
_cell.angle_alpha   90.00
_cell.angle_beta   90.00
_cell.angle_gamma   90.00
#
_symmetry.space_group_name_H-M   'P 1'
#
loop_
_entity.id
_entity.type
_entity.pdbx_description
1 polymer ?
#
loop_
_entity_poly.entity_id
_entity_poly.type
_entity_poly.pdbx_seq_one_letter_code
_entity_poly.pdbx_strand_id
1 'polypeptide(L)'
;MAVLTVATLAAVFIAIGKPAPVQAADFVAPSPWTLAAVGFIVVTMGWMPAPIEISSLTSMWLKSQCKGQEVTAKSALFDFNVGYIGTAVLAIVFLSLGALLMHGTGIELQKSGVGFSHQLVGLYASTIGEWSRYLIAVIAFFCIFGSTITVIDGYARVITESQRLLTKKETIASVTNQVWMLAISVVALCIVVFLAKALLPMLDFAMVLAFITTPFFALLNYILVTRTPLPAELAVGPKLKALSIVGLIYLFGFLALFVWWKWLM
;
A
#
# COMPACT_ATOMS: atom_id res chain seq x y z
N MET A 1 -0.59 9.59 -11.38
CA MET A 1 0.20 9.73 -10.13
C MET A 1 0.83 11.11 -10.01
N ALA A 2 1.73 11.54 -10.91
CA ALA A 2 2.39 12.85 -10.80
C ALA A 2 1.44 14.05 -10.60
N VAL A 3 0.33 14.11 -11.35
CA VAL A 3 -0.68 15.18 -11.20
C VAL A 3 -1.34 15.16 -9.81
N LEU A 4 -1.63 13.97 -9.26
CA LEU A 4 -2.13 13.84 -7.89
C LEU A 4 -1.08 14.31 -6.89
N THR A 5 0.16 13.86 -7.03
CA THR A 5 1.27 14.27 -6.16
C THR A 5 1.41 15.79 -6.11
N VAL A 6 1.38 16.45 -7.27
CA VAL A 6 1.44 17.93 -7.35
C VAL A 6 0.22 18.56 -6.70
N ALA A 7 -0.99 18.04 -6.94
CA ALA A 7 -2.22 18.54 -6.33
C ALA A 7 -2.21 18.38 -4.80
N THR A 8 -1.73 17.26 -4.27
CA THR A 8 -1.59 16.99 -2.83
C THR A 8 -0.54 17.90 -2.21
N LEU A 9 0.62 18.10 -2.84
CA LEU A 9 1.63 19.04 -2.37
C LEU A 9 1.08 20.48 -2.31
N ALA A 10 0.38 20.92 -3.35
CA ALA A 10 -0.27 22.23 -3.37
C ALA A 10 -1.33 22.35 -2.26
N ALA A 11 -2.16 21.33 -2.07
CA ALA A 11 -3.17 21.31 -1.01
C ALA A 11 -2.53 21.44 0.38
N VAL A 12 -1.47 20.68 0.67
CA VAL A 12 -0.76 20.77 1.96
C VAL A 12 -0.13 22.14 2.14
N PHE A 13 0.51 22.70 1.11
CA PHE A 13 1.12 24.03 1.20
C PHE A 13 0.09 25.12 1.51
N ILE A 14 -1.10 25.06 0.89
CA ILE A 14 -2.20 25.97 1.18
C ILE A 14 -2.75 25.74 2.59
N ALA A 15 -2.92 24.48 3.00
CA ALA A 15 -3.43 24.11 4.33
C ALA A 15 -2.50 24.54 5.47
N ILE A 16 -1.18 24.61 5.26
CA ILE A 16 -0.24 25.15 6.25
C ILE A 16 -0.55 26.62 6.57
N GLY A 17 -0.91 27.41 5.55
CA GLY A 17 -1.27 28.82 5.73
C GLY A 17 -2.68 29.05 6.27
N LYS A 18 -3.57 28.05 6.15
CA LYS A 18 -4.97 28.11 6.57
C LYS A 18 -5.42 26.74 7.12
N PRO A 19 -4.92 26.33 8.30
CA PRO A 19 -5.35 25.07 8.90
C PRO A 19 -6.84 25.13 9.22
N ALA A 20 -7.51 23.98 9.18
CA ALA A 20 -8.91 23.92 9.54
C ALA A 20 -9.08 24.31 11.02
N PRO A 21 -10.10 25.13 11.37
CA PRO A 21 -10.30 25.55 12.75
C PRO A 21 -10.67 24.35 13.63
N VAL A 22 -9.97 24.20 14.76
CA VAL A 22 -10.30 23.20 15.79
C VAL A 22 -11.66 23.59 16.38
N GLN A 23 -12.64 22.67 16.32
CA GLN A 23 -14.04 22.99 16.66
C GLN A 23 -14.29 23.15 18.17
N ALA A 24 -13.44 22.60 19.03
CA ALA A 24 -13.62 22.64 20.48
C ALA A 24 -12.44 23.33 21.17
N ALA A 25 -12.73 24.35 21.99
CA ALA A 25 -11.75 25.02 22.85
C ALA A 25 -11.08 24.05 23.85
N ASP A 26 -11.75 22.93 24.15
CA ASP A 26 -11.29 21.87 25.05
C ASP A 26 -10.93 20.56 24.31
N PHE A 27 -10.57 20.62 23.02
CA PHE A 27 -10.18 19.41 22.28
C PHE A 27 -8.95 18.74 22.92
N VAL A 28 -9.14 17.55 23.48
CA VAL A 28 -8.06 16.70 23.98
C VAL A 28 -7.66 15.74 22.87
N ALA A 29 -6.44 15.89 22.37
CA ALA A 29 -5.92 15.00 21.34
C ALA A 29 -5.81 13.55 21.87
N PRO A 30 -6.23 12.54 21.08
CA PRO A 30 -6.09 11.14 21.49
C PRO A 30 -4.60 10.80 21.66
N SER A 31 -4.26 10.19 22.80
CA SER A 31 -2.88 9.82 23.10
C SER A 31 -2.48 8.55 22.33
N PRO A 32 -1.34 8.56 21.61
CA PRO A 32 -0.83 7.36 20.93
C PRO A 32 -0.30 6.31 21.93
N TRP A 33 -0.14 6.68 23.20
CA TRP A 33 0.36 5.81 24.27
C TRP A 33 -0.76 5.05 24.99
N THR A 34 -1.97 5.03 24.42
CA THR A 34 -3.07 4.22 24.95
C THR A 34 -2.99 2.79 24.43
N LEU A 35 -3.47 1.85 25.25
CA LEU A 35 -3.49 0.45 24.86
C LEU A 35 -4.41 0.18 23.66
N ALA A 36 -5.46 0.99 23.48
CA ALA A 36 -6.34 0.93 22.31
C ALA A 36 -5.63 1.36 21.01
N ALA A 37 -4.68 2.29 21.09
CA ALA A 37 -3.91 2.76 19.94
C ALA A 37 -2.89 1.72 19.45
N VAL A 38 -2.47 0.76 20.30
CA VAL A 38 -1.51 -0.30 19.93
C VAL A 38 -1.99 -1.07 18.71
N GLY A 39 -3.26 -1.49 18.68
CA GLY A 39 -3.80 -2.21 17.52
C GLY A 39 -3.70 -1.42 16.21
N PHE A 40 -4.08 -0.15 16.24
CA PHE A 40 -3.97 0.75 15.08
C PHE A 40 -2.53 0.95 14.64
N ILE A 41 -1.63 1.22 15.59
CA ILE A 41 -0.21 1.49 15.35
C ILE A 41 0.48 0.26 14.75
N VAL A 42 0.24 -0.93 15.29
CA VAL A 42 0.87 -2.16 14.79
C VAL A 42 0.37 -2.52 13.39
N VAL A 43 -0.94 -2.43 13.17
CA VAL A 43 -1.56 -2.74 11.87
C VAL A 43 -1.12 -1.75 10.79
N THR A 44 -1.02 -0.45 11.10
CA THR A 44 -0.54 0.56 10.16
C THR A 44 0.94 0.42 9.83
N MET A 45 1.78 0.08 10.81
CA MET A 45 3.21 -0.19 10.60
C MET A 45 3.47 -1.40 9.71
N GLY A 46 2.62 -2.42 9.82
CA GLY A 46 2.71 -3.65 9.03
C GLY A 46 2.41 -3.49 7.54
N TRP A 47 1.65 -2.47 7.18
CA TRP A 47 1.05 -2.31 5.86
C TRP A 47 1.79 -1.27 4.99
N MET A 48 2.49 -0.31 5.60
CA MET A 48 3.20 0.75 4.86
C MET A 48 4.64 0.37 4.47
N PRO A 49 5.14 0.80 3.29
CA PRO A 49 4.43 1.50 2.22
C PRO A 49 3.56 0.59 1.36
N ALA A 50 3.86 -0.72 1.35
CA ALA A 50 3.06 -1.75 0.74
C ALA A 50 3.36 -3.09 1.42
N PRO A 51 2.40 -4.02 1.43
CA PRO A 51 2.65 -5.40 1.88
C PRO A 51 3.80 -6.07 1.11
N ILE A 52 4.62 -6.87 1.80
CA ILE A 52 5.88 -7.41 1.23
C ILE A 52 5.64 -8.39 0.07
N GLU A 53 4.45 -8.96 -0.09
CA GLU A 53 4.09 -9.77 -1.25
C GLU A 53 4.23 -9.03 -2.60
N ILE A 54 4.23 -7.69 -2.59
CA ILE A 54 4.47 -6.87 -3.79
C ILE A 54 5.83 -7.12 -4.44
N SER A 55 6.79 -7.66 -3.69
CA SER A 55 8.06 -8.18 -4.23
C SER A 55 7.86 -9.23 -5.33
N SER A 56 6.81 -10.05 -5.22
CA SER A 56 6.48 -11.07 -6.23
C SER A 56 5.88 -10.43 -7.48
N LEU A 57 5.01 -9.42 -7.31
CA LEU A 57 4.38 -8.66 -8.40
C LEU A 57 5.46 -7.96 -9.25
N THR A 58 6.32 -7.20 -8.58
CA THR A 58 7.45 -6.48 -9.19
C THR A 58 8.45 -7.42 -9.86
N SER A 59 8.74 -8.58 -9.26
CA SER A 59 9.58 -9.61 -9.89
C SER A 59 8.98 -10.16 -11.19
N MET A 60 7.66 -10.40 -11.23
CA MET A 60 6.98 -10.89 -12.43
C MET A 60 6.92 -9.83 -13.54
N TRP A 61 6.79 -8.55 -13.20
CA TRP A 61 6.90 -7.46 -14.17
C TRP A 61 8.30 -7.31 -14.71
N LEU A 62 9.31 -7.30 -13.84
CA LEU A 62 10.71 -7.24 -14.26
C LEU A 62 11.05 -8.40 -15.20
N LYS A 63 10.63 -9.62 -14.84
CA LYS A 63 10.76 -10.82 -15.71
C LYS A 63 10.08 -10.64 -17.06
N SER A 64 8.92 -9.98 -17.11
CA SER A 64 8.22 -9.69 -18.37
C SER A 64 8.93 -8.61 -19.17
N GLN A 65 9.45 -7.57 -18.51
CA GLN A 65 10.15 -6.44 -19.10
C GLN A 65 11.46 -6.88 -19.77
N CYS A 66 12.22 -7.79 -19.13
CA CYS A 66 13.44 -8.37 -19.67
C CYS A 66 13.23 -9.16 -20.98
N LYS A 67 11.98 -9.49 -21.37
CA LYS A 67 11.70 -10.13 -22.67
C LYS A 67 11.71 -9.14 -23.84
N GLY A 68 11.44 -7.86 -23.56
CA GLY A 68 11.30 -6.82 -24.58
C GLY A 68 12.42 -5.79 -24.59
N GLN A 69 13.23 -5.73 -23.53
CA GLN A 69 14.36 -4.82 -23.42
C GLN A 69 15.42 -5.36 -22.47
N GLU A 70 16.66 -4.92 -22.66
CA GLU A 70 17.74 -5.21 -21.73
C GLU A 70 17.58 -4.37 -20.46
N VAL A 71 17.56 -5.03 -19.29
CA VAL A 71 17.43 -4.36 -17.99
C VAL A 71 18.66 -4.67 -17.15
N THR A 72 19.42 -3.63 -16.80
CA THR A 72 20.59 -3.75 -15.92
C THR A 72 20.19 -3.64 -14.46
N ALA A 73 21.00 -4.23 -13.56
CA ALA A 73 20.82 -4.13 -12.12
C ALA A 73 20.69 -2.68 -11.64
N LYS A 74 21.56 -1.79 -12.16
CA LYS A 74 21.55 -0.36 -11.83
C LYS A 74 20.25 0.32 -12.24
N SER A 75 19.74 0.03 -13.43
CA SER A 75 18.48 0.59 -13.92
C SER A 75 17.28 0.13 -13.09
N ALA A 76 17.20 -1.17 -12.80
CA ALA A 76 16.13 -1.74 -11.98
C ALA A 76 16.14 -1.19 -10.54
N LEU A 77 17.31 -1.07 -9.92
CA LEU A 77 17.44 -0.48 -8.58
C LEU A 77 17.12 1.01 -8.55
N PHE A 78 17.49 1.75 -9.59
CA PHE A 78 17.15 3.17 -9.70
C PHE A 78 15.62 3.36 -9.78
N ASP A 79 14.95 2.62 -10.67
CA ASP A 79 13.49 2.65 -10.81
C ASP A 79 12.78 2.32 -9.49
N PHE A 80 13.21 1.23 -8.83
CA PHE A 80 12.68 0.84 -7.52
C PHE A 80 12.88 1.94 -6.47
N ASN A 81 14.08 2.52 -6.38
CA ASN A 81 14.39 3.54 -5.36
C ASN A 81 13.61 4.85 -5.60
N VAL A 82 13.44 5.28 -6.85
CA VAL A 82 12.62 6.45 -7.18
C VAL A 82 11.17 6.23 -6.75
N GLY A 83 10.61 5.06 -7.07
CA GLY A 83 9.27 4.69 -6.64
C GLY A 83 9.14 4.62 -5.11
N TYR A 84 10.07 3.95 -4.45
CA TYR A 84 10.05 3.73 -2.99
C TYR A 84 10.17 5.05 -2.21
N ILE A 85 11.16 5.88 -2.54
CA ILE A 85 11.37 7.18 -1.90
C ILE A 85 10.21 8.11 -2.22
N GLY A 86 9.72 8.13 -3.47
CA GLY A 86 8.57 8.92 -3.87
C GLY A 86 7.32 8.58 -3.04
N THR A 87 7.04 7.29 -2.83
CA THR A 87 5.93 6.84 -1.97
C THR A 87 6.13 7.24 -0.52
N ALA A 88 7.34 7.12 0.03
CA ALA A 88 7.63 7.53 1.40
C ALA A 88 7.39 9.03 1.63
N VAL A 89 7.85 9.88 0.70
CA VAL A 89 7.59 11.33 0.74
C VAL A 89 6.08 11.59 0.65
N LEU A 90 5.38 10.95 -0.28
CA LEU A 90 3.96 11.15 -0.47
C LEU A 90 3.13 10.72 0.75
N ALA A 91 3.55 9.67 1.47
CA ALA A 91 2.91 9.25 2.71
C ALA A 91 2.96 10.35 3.78
N ILE A 92 4.10 11.03 3.93
CA ILE A 92 4.24 12.18 4.85
C ILE A 92 3.31 13.32 4.44
N VAL A 93 3.18 13.59 3.13
CA VAL A 93 2.30 14.63 2.60
C VAL A 93 0.83 14.31 2.90
N PHE A 94 0.37 13.08 2.66
CA PHE A 94 -1.00 12.66 2.99
C PHE A 94 -1.28 12.68 4.50
N LEU A 95 -0.32 12.26 5.31
CA LEU A 95 -0.41 12.35 6.77
C LEU A 95 -0.58 13.81 7.22
N SER A 96 0.20 14.72 6.62
CA SER A 96 0.13 16.15 6.89
C SER A 96 -1.21 16.74 6.47
N LEU A 97 -1.75 16.33 5.32
CA LEU A 97 -3.07 16.76 4.86
C LEU A 97 -4.18 16.35 5.85
N GLY A 98 -4.16 15.10 6.31
CA GLY A 98 -5.11 14.62 7.32
C GLY A 98 -4.98 15.37 8.65
N ALA A 99 -3.75 15.61 9.10
CA ALA A 99 -3.48 16.35 10.32
C ALA A 99 -3.96 17.82 10.25
N LEU A 100 -3.78 18.50 9.11
CA LEU A 100 -4.13 19.91 8.97
C LEU A 100 -5.62 20.15 8.71
N LEU A 101 -6.31 19.20 8.07
CA LEU A 101 -7.70 19.39 7.62
C LEU A 101 -8.75 18.63 8.45
N MET A 102 -8.37 17.55 9.13
CA MET A 102 -9.32 16.68 9.84
C MET A 102 -9.09 16.60 11.35
N HIS A 103 -7.85 16.72 11.81
CA HIS A 103 -7.55 16.57 13.23
C HIS A 103 -8.12 17.76 14.05
N GLY A 104 -8.92 17.45 15.08
CA GLY A 104 -9.55 18.47 15.93
C GLY A 104 -10.78 19.16 15.34
N THR A 105 -11.22 18.81 14.13
CA THR A 105 -12.36 19.45 13.46
C THR A 105 -13.69 18.72 13.68
N GLY A 106 -13.71 17.58 14.38
CA GLY A 106 -14.92 16.78 14.56
C GLY A 106 -15.42 16.07 13.28
N ILE A 107 -14.71 16.22 12.15
CA ILE A 107 -15.05 15.54 10.90
C ILE A 107 -14.71 14.05 11.02
N GLU A 108 -15.74 13.21 11.06
CA GLU A 108 -15.56 11.75 11.02
C GLU A 108 -15.32 11.24 9.60
N LEU A 109 -14.53 10.17 9.48
CA LEU A 109 -14.36 9.44 8.22
C LEU A 109 -15.67 8.79 7.79
N GLN A 110 -16.03 8.97 6.52
CA GLN A 110 -17.22 8.35 5.95
C GLN A 110 -17.12 6.82 5.98
N LYS A 111 -18.21 6.15 6.35
CA LYS A 111 -18.26 4.69 6.55
C LYS A 111 -18.39 3.88 5.25
N SER A 112 -18.74 4.54 4.14
CA SER A 112 -18.89 3.92 2.81
C SER A 112 -17.81 4.38 1.84
N GLY A 113 -17.44 3.55 0.88
CA GLY A 113 -16.43 3.89 -0.13
C GLY A 113 -16.81 5.09 -1.01
N VAL A 114 -18.10 5.20 -1.36
CA VAL A 114 -18.64 6.34 -2.13
C VAL A 114 -18.59 7.62 -1.28
N GLY A 115 -19.02 7.54 -0.02
CA GLY A 115 -18.94 8.66 0.92
C GLY A 115 -17.51 9.13 1.12
N PHE A 116 -16.57 8.20 1.30
CA PHE A 116 -15.15 8.51 1.45
C PHE A 116 -14.58 9.21 0.21
N SER A 117 -14.98 8.79 -0.99
CA SER A 117 -14.56 9.42 -2.24
C SER A 117 -15.05 10.88 -2.32
N HIS A 118 -16.31 11.14 -1.96
CA HIS A 118 -16.84 12.51 -1.89
C HIS A 118 -16.16 13.35 -0.82
N GLN A 119 -15.88 12.76 0.35
CA GLN A 119 -15.16 13.43 1.43
C GLN A 119 -13.76 13.82 1.01
N LEU A 120 -13.01 12.91 0.38
CA LEU A 120 -11.66 13.19 -0.13
C LEU A 120 -11.70 14.35 -1.12
N VAL A 121 -12.53 14.27 -2.16
CA VAL A 121 -12.66 15.35 -3.15
C VAL A 121 -13.07 16.67 -2.49
N GLY A 122 -13.97 16.62 -1.51
CA GLY A 122 -14.42 17.79 -0.74
C GLY A 122 -13.29 18.47 0.04
N LEU A 123 -12.39 17.69 0.66
CA LEU A 123 -11.23 18.23 1.40
C LEU A 123 -10.28 19.01 0.48
N TYR A 124 -10.04 18.51 -0.73
CA TYR A 124 -9.24 19.24 -1.71
C TYR A 124 -9.96 20.47 -2.23
N ALA A 125 -11.26 20.36 -2.54
CA ALA A 125 -12.07 21.46 -3.04
C ALA A 125 -12.19 22.60 -2.01
N SER A 126 -12.33 22.30 -0.72
CA SER A 126 -12.37 23.33 0.32
C SER A 126 -11.02 24.02 0.52
N THR A 127 -9.91 23.33 0.22
CA THR A 127 -8.55 23.87 0.41
C THR A 127 -8.08 24.65 -0.81
N ILE A 128 -8.22 24.10 -2.02
CA ILE A 128 -7.74 24.68 -3.29
C ILE A 128 -8.79 25.64 -3.90
N GLY A 129 -10.07 25.40 -3.61
CA GLY A 129 -11.22 26.11 -4.17
C GLY A 129 -12.15 25.20 -4.96
N GLU A 130 -13.44 25.54 -4.98
CA GLU A 130 -14.51 24.69 -5.56
C GLU A 130 -14.33 24.38 -7.05
N TRP A 131 -13.68 25.27 -7.79
CA TRP A 131 -13.31 25.05 -9.20
C TRP A 131 -12.47 23.77 -9.41
N SER A 132 -11.70 23.37 -8.40
CA SER A 132 -10.82 22.19 -8.46
C SER A 132 -11.55 20.86 -8.26
N ARG A 133 -12.82 20.88 -7.80
CA ARG A 133 -13.57 19.68 -7.40
C ARG A 133 -13.58 18.59 -8.48
N TYR A 134 -13.97 18.94 -9.71
CA TYR A 134 -14.03 17.99 -10.81
C TYR A 134 -12.64 17.54 -11.28
N LEU A 135 -11.66 18.44 -11.27
CA LEU A 135 -10.28 18.12 -11.58
C LEU A 135 -9.73 17.06 -10.61
N ILE A 136 -9.91 17.27 -9.31
CA ILE A 136 -9.48 16.32 -8.27
C ILE A 136 -10.23 15.01 -8.37
N ALA A 137 -11.54 15.02 -8.66
CA ALA A 137 -12.31 13.80 -8.86
C ALA A 137 -11.74 12.94 -10.01
N VAL A 138 -11.39 13.57 -11.15
CA VAL A 138 -10.78 12.89 -12.29
C VAL A 138 -9.38 12.34 -11.93
N ILE A 139 -8.56 13.14 -11.24
CA ILE A 139 -7.23 12.73 -10.80
C ILE A 139 -7.32 11.53 -9.83
N ALA A 140 -8.22 11.60 -8.85
CA ALA A 140 -8.45 10.54 -7.88
C ALA A 140 -8.94 9.26 -8.56
N PHE A 141 -9.85 9.38 -9.53
CA PHE A 141 -10.32 8.27 -10.35
C PHE A 141 -9.15 7.57 -11.05
N PHE A 142 -8.32 8.30 -11.82
CA PHE A 142 -7.19 7.68 -12.52
C PHE A 142 -6.14 7.10 -11.58
N CYS A 143 -5.94 7.68 -10.40
CA CYS A 143 -5.05 7.15 -9.38
C CYS A 143 -5.52 5.79 -8.85
N ILE A 144 -6.78 5.71 -8.41
CA ILE A 144 -7.36 4.48 -7.86
C ILE A 144 -7.48 3.44 -8.97
N PHE A 145 -7.96 3.84 -10.16
CA PHE A 145 -8.08 2.97 -11.32
C PHE A 145 -6.72 2.37 -11.75
N GLY A 146 -5.66 3.18 -11.78
CA GLY A 146 -4.31 2.69 -12.05
C GLY A 146 -3.85 1.66 -11.03
N SER A 147 -4.15 1.87 -9.75
CA SER A 147 -3.85 0.90 -8.68
C SER A 147 -4.62 -0.40 -8.87
N THR A 148 -5.91 -0.33 -9.23
CA THR A 148 -6.76 -1.47 -9.52
C THR A 148 -6.21 -2.32 -10.67
N ILE A 149 -5.83 -1.71 -11.80
CA ILE A 149 -5.21 -2.44 -12.92
C ILE A 149 -3.90 -3.10 -12.49
N THR A 150 -3.07 -2.34 -11.76
CA THR A 150 -1.77 -2.79 -11.27
C THR A 150 -1.90 -4.05 -10.43
N VAL A 151 -2.82 -4.10 -9.46
CA VAL A 151 -3.00 -5.29 -8.63
C VAL A 151 -3.65 -6.45 -9.38
N ILE A 152 -4.63 -6.20 -10.27
CA ILE A 152 -5.27 -7.27 -11.06
C ILE A 152 -4.25 -7.96 -11.97
N ASP A 153 -3.49 -7.19 -12.75
CA ASP A 153 -2.47 -7.74 -13.64
C ASP A 153 -1.36 -8.44 -12.85
N GLY A 154 -0.85 -7.80 -11.80
CA GLY A 154 0.23 -8.37 -11.00
C GLY A 154 -0.19 -9.69 -10.33
N TYR A 155 -1.32 -9.72 -9.63
CA TYR A 155 -1.77 -10.94 -8.94
C TYR A 155 -2.07 -12.06 -9.94
N ALA A 156 -2.66 -11.74 -11.09
CA ALA A 156 -2.88 -12.74 -12.13
C ALA A 156 -1.57 -13.37 -12.61
N ARG A 157 -0.52 -12.56 -12.82
CA ARG A 157 0.82 -13.07 -13.21
C ARG A 157 1.43 -13.97 -12.16
N VAL A 158 1.38 -13.55 -10.88
CA VAL A 158 1.94 -14.31 -9.76
C VAL A 158 1.22 -15.64 -9.58
N ILE A 159 -0.12 -15.65 -9.60
CA ILE A 159 -0.91 -16.88 -9.48
C ILE A 159 -0.67 -17.80 -10.66
N THR A 160 -0.62 -17.25 -11.88
CA THR A 160 -0.36 -18.03 -13.10
C THR A 160 1.01 -18.71 -13.04
N GLU A 161 2.06 -17.99 -12.62
CA GLU A 161 3.40 -18.57 -12.46
C GLU A 161 3.44 -19.59 -11.32
N SER A 162 2.76 -19.32 -10.21
CA SER A 162 2.65 -20.25 -9.09
C SER A 162 1.97 -21.56 -9.51
N GLN A 163 0.87 -21.47 -10.27
CA GLN A 163 0.19 -22.63 -10.85
C GLN A 163 1.11 -23.41 -11.79
N ARG A 164 1.88 -22.73 -12.63
CA ARG A 164 2.86 -23.37 -13.53
C ARG A 164 3.89 -24.17 -12.74
N LEU A 165 4.45 -23.58 -11.68
CA LEU A 165 5.45 -24.21 -10.82
C LEU A 165 4.86 -25.42 -10.09
N LEU A 166 3.66 -25.30 -9.51
CA LEU A 166 2.99 -26.39 -8.80
C LEU A 166 2.61 -27.55 -9.74
N THR A 167 2.17 -27.25 -10.96
CA THR A 167 1.80 -28.26 -11.97
C THR A 167 3.00 -28.77 -12.78
N LYS A 168 4.22 -28.30 -12.49
CA LYS A 168 5.47 -28.64 -13.18
C LYS A 168 5.38 -28.48 -14.71
N LYS A 169 4.61 -27.51 -15.18
CA LYS A 169 4.49 -27.21 -16.61
C LYS A 169 5.66 -26.35 -17.09
N GLU A 170 6.16 -26.64 -18.28
CA GLU A 170 7.25 -25.85 -18.88
C GLU A 170 6.78 -24.46 -19.31
N THR A 171 5.56 -24.36 -19.84
CA THR A 171 5.00 -23.11 -20.38
C THR A 171 3.66 -22.76 -19.75
N ILE A 172 3.34 -21.47 -19.78
CA ILE A 172 2.03 -20.93 -19.42
C ILE A 172 1.17 -20.92 -20.68
N ALA A 173 -0.02 -21.53 -20.63
CA ALA A 173 -0.98 -21.39 -21.73
C ALA A 173 -1.44 -19.93 -21.83
N SER A 174 -1.53 -19.38 -23.04
CA SER A 174 -1.78 -17.96 -23.32
C SER A 174 -3.02 -17.38 -22.60
N VAL A 175 -4.05 -18.20 -22.43
CA VAL A 175 -5.33 -17.80 -21.82
C VAL A 175 -5.30 -17.82 -20.28
N THR A 176 -4.35 -18.53 -19.66
CA THR A 176 -4.34 -18.75 -18.19
C THR A 176 -4.30 -17.44 -17.41
N ASN A 177 -3.47 -16.49 -17.84
CA ASN A 177 -3.37 -15.19 -17.20
C ASN A 177 -4.67 -14.38 -17.33
N GLN A 178 -5.33 -14.44 -18.49
CA GLN A 178 -6.60 -13.75 -18.73
C GLN A 178 -7.73 -14.32 -17.87
N VAL A 179 -7.75 -15.64 -17.69
CA VAL A 179 -8.70 -16.31 -16.78
C VAL A 179 -8.50 -15.84 -15.34
N TRP A 180 -7.26 -15.78 -14.86
CA TRP A 180 -6.99 -15.28 -13.51
C TRP A 180 -7.30 -13.79 -13.36
N MET A 181 -6.99 -12.95 -14.36
CA MET A 181 -7.40 -11.54 -14.34
C MET A 181 -8.92 -11.39 -14.22
N LEU A 182 -9.69 -12.15 -15.01
CA LEU A 182 -11.15 -12.13 -14.95
C LEU A 182 -11.66 -12.64 -13.59
N ALA A 183 -11.12 -13.76 -13.11
CA ALA A 183 -11.51 -14.35 -11.83
C ALA A 183 -11.25 -13.39 -10.66
N ILE A 184 -10.05 -12.79 -10.60
CA ILE A 184 -9.69 -11.79 -9.58
C ILE A 184 -10.63 -10.59 -9.66
N SER A 185 -10.91 -10.09 -10.86
CA SER A 185 -11.80 -8.94 -11.07
C SER A 185 -13.22 -9.23 -10.59
N VAL A 186 -13.77 -10.40 -10.92
CA VAL A 186 -15.10 -10.83 -10.47
C VAL A 186 -15.15 -10.98 -8.96
N VAL A 187 -14.17 -11.66 -8.35
CA VAL A 187 -14.10 -11.82 -6.89
C VAL A 187 -13.98 -10.48 -6.19
N ALA A 188 -13.10 -9.59 -6.67
CA ALA A 188 -12.94 -8.25 -6.12
C ALA A 188 -14.24 -7.44 -6.23
N LEU A 189 -14.93 -7.50 -7.38
CA LEU A 189 -16.22 -6.82 -7.57
C LEU A 189 -17.29 -7.38 -6.63
N CYS A 190 -17.36 -8.71 -6.45
CA CYS A 190 -18.26 -9.31 -5.48
C CYS A 190 -17.98 -8.79 -4.07
N ILE A 191 -16.72 -8.81 -3.62
CA ILE A 191 -16.33 -8.28 -2.30
C ILE A 191 -16.78 -6.83 -2.17
N VAL A 192 -16.51 -5.98 -3.16
CA VAL A 192 -16.90 -4.57 -3.13
C VAL A 192 -18.41 -4.41 -3.06
N VAL A 193 -19.20 -5.13 -3.86
CA VAL A 193 -20.67 -5.00 -3.87
C VAL A 193 -21.27 -5.46 -2.54
N PHE A 194 -20.80 -6.57 -1.98
CA PHE A 194 -21.33 -7.12 -0.72
C PHE A 194 -20.83 -6.36 0.53
N LEU A 195 -19.63 -5.76 0.50
CA LEU A 195 -19.02 -5.03 1.62
C LEU A 195 -18.98 -3.50 1.44
N ALA A 196 -19.62 -2.93 0.40
CA ALA A 196 -19.57 -1.48 0.09
C ALA A 196 -19.98 -0.56 1.25
N LYS A 197 -20.88 -1.04 2.12
CA LYS A 197 -21.40 -0.31 3.29
C LYS A 197 -20.48 -0.40 4.53
N ALA A 198 -19.46 -1.25 4.48
CA ALA A 198 -18.56 -1.55 5.58
C ALA A 198 -17.09 -1.29 5.19
N LEU A 199 -16.80 -0.07 4.74
CA LEU A 199 -15.45 0.31 4.30
C LEU A 199 -14.41 0.10 5.41
N LEU A 200 -14.68 0.60 6.61
CA LEU A 200 -13.75 0.52 7.73
C LEU A 200 -13.45 -0.95 8.13
N PRO A 201 -14.46 -1.82 8.37
CA PRO A 201 -14.19 -3.24 8.61
C PRO A 201 -13.42 -3.94 7.49
N MET A 202 -13.67 -3.58 6.23
CA MET A 202 -12.96 -4.14 5.07
C MET A 202 -11.48 -3.73 5.07
N LEU A 203 -11.20 -2.45 5.33
CA LEU A 203 -9.83 -1.96 5.46
C LEU A 203 -9.11 -2.61 6.64
N ASP A 204 -9.76 -2.71 7.81
CA ASP A 204 -9.20 -3.35 8.99
C ASP A 204 -8.85 -4.82 8.72
N PHE A 205 -9.76 -5.56 8.09
CA PHE A 205 -9.51 -6.94 7.71
C PHE A 205 -8.32 -7.05 6.76
N ALA A 206 -8.27 -6.23 5.70
CA ALA A 206 -7.20 -6.24 4.72
C ALA A 206 -5.84 -5.90 5.34
N MET A 207 -5.77 -4.87 6.19
CA MET A 207 -4.54 -4.45 6.84
C MET A 207 -4.04 -5.50 7.84
N VAL A 208 -4.93 -6.09 8.64
CA VAL A 208 -4.57 -7.17 9.57
C VAL A 208 -4.06 -8.40 8.82
N LEU A 209 -4.75 -8.81 7.75
CA LEU A 209 -4.34 -9.96 6.94
C LEU A 209 -2.96 -9.74 6.34
N ALA A 210 -2.74 -8.58 5.71
CA ALA A 210 -1.46 -8.20 5.13
C ALA A 210 -0.35 -8.14 6.18
N PHE A 211 -0.62 -7.60 7.37
CA PHE A 211 0.36 -7.57 8.44
C PHE A 211 0.75 -8.98 8.90
N ILE A 212 -0.22 -9.89 9.08
CA ILE A 212 0.05 -11.26 9.51
C ILE A 212 0.90 -12.02 8.48
N THR A 213 0.66 -11.80 7.18
CA THR A 213 1.39 -12.50 6.11
C THR A 213 2.77 -11.89 5.82
N THR A 214 2.96 -10.60 6.09
CA THR A 214 4.18 -9.84 5.78
C THR A 214 5.49 -10.48 6.30
N PRO A 215 5.60 -10.91 7.59
CA PRO A 215 6.80 -11.57 8.10
C PRO A 215 7.19 -12.84 7.33
N PHE A 216 6.19 -13.61 6.86
CA PHE A 216 6.42 -14.83 6.10
C PHE A 216 6.93 -14.53 4.70
N PHE A 217 6.33 -13.56 3.99
CA PHE A 217 6.83 -13.11 2.70
C PHE A 217 8.24 -12.51 2.80
N ALA A 218 8.53 -11.76 3.87
CA ALA A 218 9.87 -11.24 4.14
C ALA A 218 10.89 -12.37 4.32
N LEU A 219 10.53 -13.40 5.09
CA LEU A 219 11.39 -14.57 5.33
C LEU A 219 11.65 -15.34 4.03
N LEU A 220 10.61 -15.58 3.23
CA LEU A 220 10.74 -16.25 1.94
C LEU A 220 11.65 -15.47 0.98
N ASN A 221 11.50 -14.14 0.91
CA ASN A 221 12.40 -13.29 0.14
C ASN A 221 13.85 -13.39 0.63
N TYR A 222 14.06 -13.30 1.96
CA TYR A 222 15.39 -13.41 2.54
C TYR A 222 16.05 -14.76 2.21
N ILE A 223 15.32 -15.87 2.36
CA ILE A 223 15.81 -17.20 2.00
C ILE A 223 16.14 -17.27 0.51
N LEU A 224 15.24 -16.80 -0.35
CA LEU A 224 15.43 -16.83 -1.80
C LEU A 224 16.70 -16.09 -2.22
N VAL A 225 16.85 -14.83 -1.79
CA VAL A 225 17.98 -14.00 -2.20
C VAL A 225 19.30 -14.51 -1.62
N THR A 226 19.30 -15.06 -0.39
CA THR A 226 20.53 -15.58 0.23
C THR A 226 20.96 -16.96 -0.24
N ARG A 227 20.04 -17.79 -0.74
CA ARG A 227 20.32 -19.14 -1.27
C ARG A 227 20.59 -19.14 -2.77
N THR A 228 20.23 -18.08 -3.49
CA THR A 228 20.44 -17.98 -4.93
C THR A 228 21.87 -17.50 -5.21
N PRO A 229 22.64 -18.17 -6.09
CA PRO A 229 23.92 -17.65 -6.56
C PRO A 229 23.67 -16.41 -7.44
N LEU A 230 23.90 -15.22 -6.87
CA LEU A 230 23.73 -13.94 -7.55
C LEU A 230 25.05 -13.44 -8.14
N PRO A 231 25.02 -12.68 -9.26
CA PRO A 231 26.19 -11.96 -9.76
C PRO A 231 26.81 -11.06 -8.68
N ALA A 232 28.12 -10.80 -8.77
CA ALA A 232 28.85 -10.03 -7.75
C ALA A 232 28.24 -8.65 -7.47
N GLU A 233 27.69 -7.98 -8.50
CA GLU A 233 27.01 -6.68 -8.38
C GLU A 233 25.71 -6.72 -7.57
N LEU A 234 25.07 -7.89 -7.47
CA LEU A 234 23.81 -8.12 -6.77
C LEU A 234 24.00 -8.99 -5.50
N ALA A 235 25.24 -9.35 -5.17
CA ALA A 235 25.54 -10.21 -4.04
C ALA A 235 25.11 -9.53 -2.73
N VAL A 236 24.46 -10.31 -1.85
CA VAL A 236 24.00 -9.80 -0.56
C VAL A 236 25.20 -9.56 0.35
N GLY A 237 25.58 -8.29 0.50
CA GLY A 237 26.61 -7.88 1.44
C GLY A 237 26.21 -8.11 2.92
N PRO A 238 27.19 -8.13 3.84
CA PRO A 238 26.94 -8.38 5.26
C PRO A 238 26.03 -7.34 5.91
N LYS A 239 26.08 -6.08 5.45
CA LYS A 239 25.20 -5.00 5.93
C LYS A 239 23.73 -5.25 5.60
N LEU A 240 23.44 -5.62 4.34
CA LEU A 240 22.08 -5.91 3.91
C LEU A 240 21.54 -7.15 4.61
N LYS A 241 22.37 -8.18 4.79
CA LYS A 241 22.02 -9.37 5.56
C LYS A 241 21.65 -9.03 7.01
N ALA A 242 22.46 -8.23 7.69
CA ALA A 242 22.17 -7.77 9.05
C ALA A 242 20.87 -6.96 9.11
N LEU A 243 20.65 -6.04 8.17
CA LEU A 243 19.42 -5.24 8.08
C LEU A 243 18.20 -6.13 7.87
N SER A 244 18.27 -7.13 6.99
CA SER A 244 17.18 -8.09 6.77
C SER A 244 16.86 -8.90 8.02
N ILE A 245 17.88 -9.35 8.77
CA ILE A 245 17.67 -10.09 10.02
C ILE A 245 17.01 -9.20 11.08
N VAL A 246 17.49 -7.97 11.26
CA VAL A 246 16.87 -6.99 12.18
C VAL A 246 15.43 -6.72 11.78
N GLY A 247 15.16 -6.54 10.48
CA GLY A 247 13.80 -6.38 9.94
C GLY A 247 12.91 -7.60 10.21
N LEU A 248 13.42 -8.81 10.08
CA LEU A 248 12.66 -10.03 10.42
C LEU A 248 12.36 -10.13 11.91
N ILE A 249 13.34 -9.85 12.78
CA ILE A 249 13.13 -9.83 14.23
C ILE A 249 12.05 -8.80 14.59
N TYR A 250 12.11 -7.61 13.98
CA TYR A 250 11.09 -6.58 14.13
C TYR A 250 9.71 -7.10 13.69
N LEU A 251 9.58 -7.62 12.47
CA LEU A 251 8.30 -8.08 11.92
C LEU A 251 7.67 -9.22 12.74
N PHE A 252 8.45 -10.23 13.11
CA PHE A 252 7.97 -11.33 13.95
C PHE A 252 7.68 -10.88 15.40
N GLY A 253 8.48 -9.96 15.95
CA GLY A 253 8.25 -9.39 17.27
C GLY A 253 6.94 -8.61 17.35
N PHE A 254 6.67 -7.77 16.36
CA PHE A 254 5.41 -7.03 16.27
C PHE A 254 4.22 -7.95 15.99
N LEU A 255 4.40 -9.02 15.20
CA LEU A 255 3.35 -10.03 15.02
C LEU A 255 3.01 -10.71 16.35
N ALA A 256 4.02 -11.09 17.14
CA ALA A 256 3.81 -11.68 18.46
C ALA A 256 3.11 -10.71 19.42
N LEU A 257 3.51 -9.43 19.40
CA LEU A 257 2.87 -8.37 20.19
C LEU A 257 1.40 -8.18 19.80
N PHE A 258 1.10 -8.15 18.50
CA PHE A 258 -0.27 -8.06 18.00
C PHE A 258 -1.12 -9.26 18.43
N VAL A 259 -0.55 -10.47 18.34
CA VAL A 259 -1.26 -11.68 18.77
C VAL A 259 -1.54 -11.67 20.27
N TRP A 260 -0.56 -11.25 21.07
CA TRP A 260 -0.77 -11.09 22.51
C TRP A 260 -1.85 -10.05 22.81
N TRP A 261 -1.76 -8.86 22.21
CA TRP A 261 -2.72 -7.78 22.43
C TRP A 261 -4.14 -8.12 22.00
N LYS A 262 -4.32 -8.85 20.88
CA LYS A 262 -5.65 -9.11 20.31
C LYS A 262 -6.40 -10.27 20.96
N TRP A 263 -5.68 -11.27 21.48
CA TRP A 263 -6.29 -12.52 21.95
C TRP A 263 -6.02 -12.84 23.43
N LEU A 264 -5.01 -12.22 24.07
CA LEU A 264 -4.64 -12.49 25.46
C LEU A 264 -4.93 -11.31 26.40
N MET A 265 -5.52 -10.23 25.87
CA MET A 265 -6.02 -9.07 26.59
C MET A 265 -7.49 -8.84 26.26
#